data_AF-A0A7Y7M0G8-F1
#
_entry.id   AF-A0A7Y7M0G8-F1
#
_cell.length_a   1.000
_cell.length_b   1.000
_cell.length_c   1.000
_cell.angle_alpha   90.00
_cell.angle_beta   90.00
_cell.angle_gamma   90.00
#
_symmetry.space_group_name_H-M   'P 1'
#
loop_
_entity.id
_entity.type
_entity.pdbx_description
1 polymer ?
#
loop_
_entity_poly.entity_id
_entity_poly.type
_entity_poly.pdbx_seq_one_letter_code
_entity_poly.pdbx_strand_id
1 'polypeptide(L)' 'MSFESHSMTLKIWDHSTIEHTLESAISHVSSRANAPREHVRVTLSGPNQFTVSASDDAHSHTGWSL' A
#
# COMPACT_ATOMS: atom_id res chain seq x y z
N MET A 1 0.80 -17.51 12.63
CA MET A 1 1.22 -16.43 11.73
C MET A 1 -0.02 -15.65 11.37
N SER A 2 -0.20 -14.45 11.91
CA SER A 2 -1.27 -13.56 11.47
C SER A 2 -0.78 -12.87 10.21
N PHE A 3 -1.41 -13.15 9.07
CA PHE A 3 -1.25 -12.34 7.88
C PHE A 3 -1.85 -10.96 8.19
N GLU A 4 -1.07 -10.06 8.77
CA GLU A 4 -1.45 -8.66 8.83
C GLU A 4 -1.24 -8.07 7.43
N SER A 5 -2.32 -8.10 6.65
CA SER A 5 -2.38 -7.37 5.39
C SER A 5 -2.37 -5.87 5.70
N HIS A 6 -1.22 -5.24 5.53
CA HIS A 6 -1.05 -3.79 5.64
C HIS A 6 -1.63 -3.09 4.41
N SER A 7 -2.95 -3.17 4.26
CA SER A 7 -3.69 -2.57 3.16
C SER A 7 -4.87 -1.73 3.64
N MET A 8 -5.21 -0.72 2.86
CA MET A 8 -6.42 0.08 3.05
C MET A 8 -7.05 0.41 1.70
N THR A 9 -8.37 0.59 1.69
CA THR A 9 -9.11 1.01 0.50
C THR A 9 -9.81 2.34 0.77
N LEU A 10 -9.66 3.27 -0.17
CA LEU A 10 -10.14 4.64 -0.10
C LEU A 10 -11.11 4.89 -1.25
N LYS A 11 -12.22 5.57 -0.97
CA LYS A 11 -13.10 6.13 -2.00
C LYS A 11 -12.91 7.64 -2.02
N ILE A 12 -12.37 8.16 -3.12
CA ILE A 12 -12.04 9.58 -3.27
C ILE A 12 -12.93 10.19 -4.34
N TRP A 13 -13.91 10.98 -3.91
CA TRP A 13 -14.89 11.60 -4.81
C TRP A 13 -14.50 13.01 -5.26
N ASP A 14 -13.70 13.70 -4.44
CA ASP A 14 -13.15 15.01 -4.77
C ASP A 14 -11.81 14.83 -5.49
N HIS A 15 -11.75 15.20 -6.77
CA HIS A 15 -10.57 14.93 -7.60
C HIS A 15 -9.42 15.88 -7.26
N SER A 16 -9.73 17.05 -6.69
CA SER A 16 -8.74 18.04 -6.25
C SER A 16 -7.91 17.58 -5.05
N THR A 17 -8.37 16.56 -4.30
CA THR A 17 -7.69 16.02 -3.12
C THR A 17 -7.10 14.62 -3.32
N ILE A 18 -7.18 14.04 -4.52
CA ILE A 18 -6.68 12.67 -4.79
C ILE A 18 -5.22 12.51 -4.39
N GLU A 19 -4.34 13.38 -4.89
CA GLU A 19 -2.90 13.27 -4.62
C GLU A 19 -2.58 13.38 -3.13
N HIS A 20 -3.13 14.39 -2.45
CA HIS A 20 -2.92 14.58 -1.01
C HIS A 20 -3.43 13.39 -0.18
N THR A 21 -4.61 12.87 -0.53
CA THR A 21 -5.23 11.74 0.16
C THR A 21 -4.42 10.46 -0.03
N LEU A 22 -3.93 10.22 -1.24
CA LEU A 22 -3.06 9.08 -1.54
C LEU A 22 -1.71 9.19 -0.81
N GLU A 23 -1.09 10.37 -0.79
CA GLU A 23 0.19 10.58 -0.10
C GLU A 23 0.08 10.34 1.41
N SER A 24 -1.01 10.77 2.03
CA SER A 24 -1.32 10.50 3.45
C SER A 24 -1.51 9.01 3.70
N ALA A 25 -2.26 8.33 2.83
CA ALA A 25 -2.48 6.89 2.93
C ALA A 25 -1.20 6.07 2.74
N ILE A 26 -0.36 6.43 1.77
CA ILE A 26 0.96 5.81 1.57
C ILE A 26 1.81 5.95 2.83
N SER A 27 1.83 7.15 3.44
CA SER A 27 2.55 7.40 4.68
C SER A 27 2.06 6.52 5.83
N HIS A 28 0.73 6.38 5.94
CA HIS A 28 0.10 5.60 6.98
C HIS A 28 0.39 4.10 6.83
N VAL A 29 0.25 3.56 5.61
CA VAL A 29 0.57 2.15 5.32
C VAL A 29 2.06 1.86 5.50
N SER A 30 2.93 2.75 5.01
CA SER A 30 4.38 2.65 5.19
C SER A 30 4.77 2.58 6.67
N SER A 31 4.25 3.51 7.49
CA SER A 31 4.54 3.53 8.93
C SER A 31 3.99 2.31 9.66
N ARG A 32 2.80 1.83 9.27
CA ARG A 32 2.16 0.67 9.91
C ARG A 32 2.87 -0.63 9.56
N ALA A 33 3.28 -0.77 8.30
CA ALA A 33 4.01 -1.94 7.79
C ALA A 33 5.51 -1.93 8.15
N ASN A 34 6.02 -0.83 8.74
CA ASN A 34 7.45 -0.57 8.89
C ASN A 34 8.22 -0.80 7.58
N ALA A 35 7.64 -0.35 6.47
CA ALA A 35 8.18 -0.53 5.12
C ALA A 35 8.45 0.83 4.49
N PRO A 36 9.53 0.98 3.70
CA PRO A 36 9.78 2.22 2.98
C PRO A 36 8.65 2.47 1.96
N ARG A 37 8.38 3.75 1.67
CA ARG A 37 7.28 4.17 0.78
C ARG A 37 7.39 3.54 -0.62
N GLU A 38 8.59 3.24 -1.09
CA GLU A 38 8.84 2.55 -2.37
C GLU A 38 8.26 1.13 -2.44
N HIS A 39 8.05 0.48 -1.28
CA HIS A 39 7.40 -0.82 -1.20
C HIS A 39 5.88 -0.72 -1.06
N VAL A 40 5.31 0.49 -0.97
CA VAL A 40 3.86 0.70 -0.92
C VAL A 40 3.34 0.89 -2.33
N ARG A 41 2.34 0.08 -2.70
CA ARG A 41 1.67 0.13 -4.00
C ARG A 41 0.28 0.74 -3.86
N VAL A 42 -0.08 1.58 -4.83
CA VAL A 42 -1.44 2.08 -5.00
C VAL A 42 -2.05 1.43 -6.24
N THR A 43 -3.23 0.83 -6.08
CA THR A 43 -3.97 0.15 -7.16
C THR A 43 -5.32 0.80 -7.31
N LEU A 44 -5.72 1.15 -8.54
CA LEU A 44 -7.11 1.52 -8.82
C LEU A 44 -7.96 0.25 -8.82
N SER A 45 -8.80 0.09 -7.81
CA SER A 45 -9.65 -1.10 -7.63
C SER A 45 -11.08 -0.90 -8.14
N GLY A 46 -11.45 0.32 -8.53
CA GLY A 46 -12.76 0.64 -9.07
C GLY A 46 -12.92 2.14 -9.36
N PRO A 47 -14.13 2.59 -9.76
CA PRO A 47 -14.40 4.00 -9.98
C PRO A 47 -14.17 4.78 -8.69
N ASN A 48 -13.22 5.70 -8.71
CA ASN A 48 -12.85 6.52 -7.56
C ASN A 48 -12.37 5.71 -6.34
N GLN A 49 -12.00 4.44 -6.54
CA GLN A 49 -11.63 3.53 -5.47
C GLN A 49 -10.18 3.10 -5.62
N PHE A 50 -9.37 3.42 -4.63
CA PHE A 50 -7.93 3.15 -4.60
C PHE A 50 -7.61 2.24 -3.43
N THR A 51 -6.79 1.23 -3.66
CA THR A 51 -6.25 0.36 -2.63
C THR A 51 -4.77 0.64 -2.46
N VAL A 52 -4.37 1.00 -1.25
CA VAL A 52 -2.98 1.26 -0.86
C VAL A 52 -2.51 0.09 -0.01
N SER A 53 -1.41 -0.56 -0.39
CA SER A 53 -0.93 -1.77 0.28
C SER A 53 0.59 -1.81 0.30
N ALA A 54 1.19 -2.17 1.44
CA ALA A 54 2.61 -2.49 1.49
C ALA A 54 2.86 -3.86 0.83
N SER A 55 3.91 -3.95 0.02
CA SER A 55 4.40 -5.20 -0.52
C SER A 55 5.17 -5.90 0.58
N ASP A 56 4.81 -7.15 0.89
CA ASP A 56 5.56 -8.02 1.79
C ASP A 56 6.84 -8.53 1.09
N ASP A 57 7.68 -7.63 0.58
CA ASP A 57 8.97 -8.04 -0.02
C ASP A 57 10.06 -8.24 1.05
N ALA A 58 9.74 -8.01 2.33
CA ALA A 58 10.66 -8.24 3.45
C ALA A 58 11.05 -9.73 3.65
N HIS A 59 10.45 -10.67 2.90
CA HIS A 59 10.84 -12.09 2.89
C HIS A 59 11.04 -12.70 1.51
N SER A 60 11.40 -11.92 0.49
CA SER A 60 12.06 -12.46 -0.72
C SER A 60 13.50 -12.89 -0.38
N HIS A 61 13.69 -13.67 0.69
CA HIS A 61 14.92 -14.33 1.06
C HIS A 61 15.14 -15.48 0.07
N THR A 62 15.83 -15.16 -1.02
CA THR A 62 16.74 -16.07 -1.76
C THR A 62 16.32 -17.53 -1.77
N GLY A 63 15.31 -17.86 -2.60
CA GLY A 63 15.01 -19.23 -3.00
C GLY A 63 15.76 -19.63 -4.27
N TRP A 64 17.08 -19.41 -4.34
CA TRP A 64 17.92 -20.17 -5.27
C TRP A 64 18.29 -21.47 -4.56
N SER A 65 17.46 -22.50 -4.75
CA SER A 65 17.85 -23.88 -4.45
C SER A 65 18.61 -24.42 -5.66
N LEU A 66 19.90 -24.69 -5.45
CA LEU A 66 20.75 -25.49 -6.33
C LEU A 66 20.41 -26.99 -6.15
#